data_AF-A0A951ST06-F1
#
_entry.id   AF-A0A951ST06-F1
#
_cell.length_a   1.000
_cell.length_b   1.000
_cell.length_c   1.000
_cell.angle_alpha   90.00
_cell.angle_beta   90.00
_cell.angle_gamma   90.00
#
_symmetry.space_group_name_H-M   'P 1'
#
loop_
_entity.id
_entity.type
_entity.pdbx_description
1 polymer ?
#
loop_
_entity_poly.entity_id
_entity_poly.type
_entity_poly.pdbx_seq_one_letter_code
_entity_poly.pdbx_strand_id
1 'polypeptide(L)'
;KNYRFLKNILDRGLLVRRINIRQVVSYKNTKIEREQRKNRKGKQSQRKHIILEKSKVEKRFIYYRDKIRKEIDHTFLKKNFPIGVVLDEVIIEAQNPGYYLARPLGSYPITIKIPTDDLQATEAKQNGRPCRVVITGFEERSIQALNYPVDLHKLGRKALETLPGLSKKQAVDLFLRLGQNQVSDAEKAALLHQSTL
;
A
#
# COMPACT_ATOMS: atom_id res chain seq x y z
N LYS A 1 -5.60 9.21 22.98
CA LYS A 1 -5.15 7.96 23.66
C LYS A 1 -4.55 6.97 22.65
N ASN A 2 -5.31 6.48 21.66
CA ASN A 2 -4.84 5.46 20.69
C ASN A 2 -3.60 5.86 19.89
N TYR A 3 -3.57 7.06 19.30
CA TYR A 3 -2.39 7.51 18.55
C TYR A 3 -1.11 7.50 19.42
N ARG A 4 -1.19 8.00 20.67
CA ARG A 4 -0.03 8.03 21.59
C ARG A 4 0.45 6.62 21.94
N PHE A 5 -0.49 5.68 22.12
CA PHE A 5 -0.16 4.27 22.36
C PHE A 5 0.57 3.65 21.16
N LEU A 6 0.05 3.85 19.95
CA LEU A 6 0.71 3.38 18.73
C LEU A 6 2.09 4.00 18.53
N LYS A 7 2.21 5.31 18.79
CA LYS A 7 3.49 6.01 18.74
C LYS A 7 4.48 5.43 19.74
N ASN A 8 4.05 5.12 20.97
CA ASN A 8 4.91 4.51 21.98
C ASN A 8 5.42 3.11 21.56
N ILE A 9 4.58 2.30 20.91
CA ILE A 9 5.02 1.01 20.34
C ILE A 9 6.15 1.23 19.33
N LEU A 10 5.94 2.17 18.40
CA LEU A 10 6.92 2.51 17.37
C LEU A 10 8.23 3.07 17.97
N ASP A 11 8.11 3.98 18.95
CA ASP A 11 9.24 4.61 19.64
C ASP A 11 10.09 3.57 20.41
N ARG A 12 9.47 2.46 20.87
CA ARG A 12 10.15 1.32 21.51
C ARG A 12 10.79 0.35 20.52
N GLY A 13 10.73 0.63 19.22
CA GLY A 13 11.26 -0.26 18.18
C GLY A 13 10.41 -1.50 17.92
N LEU A 14 9.22 -1.62 18.51
CA LEU A 14 8.31 -2.72 18.25
C LEU A 14 7.53 -2.47 16.95
N LEU A 15 7.17 -3.55 16.24
CA LEU A 15 6.43 -3.47 14.98
C LEU A 15 5.06 -4.13 15.11
N VAL A 16 4.07 -3.52 14.48
CA VAL A 16 2.75 -4.12 14.27
C VAL A 16 2.59 -4.43 12.80
N ARG A 17 2.10 -5.64 12.47
CA ARG A 17 1.88 -6.03 11.06
C ARG A 17 0.72 -5.27 10.42
N ARG A 18 -0.38 -5.04 11.15
CA ARG A 18 -1.58 -4.38 10.62
C ARG A 18 -2.36 -3.62 11.69
N ILE A 19 -2.82 -2.44 11.33
CA ILE A 19 -3.73 -1.62 12.15
C ILE A 19 -5.08 -1.51 11.43
N ASN A 20 -6.15 -1.80 12.16
CA ASN A 20 -7.52 -1.67 11.68
C ASN A 20 -8.21 -0.52 12.42
N ILE A 21 -8.58 0.53 11.67
CA ILE A 21 -9.28 1.71 12.20
C ILE A 21 -10.71 1.67 11.68
N ARG A 22 -11.71 1.63 12.58
CA ARG A 22 -13.13 1.55 12.23
C ARG A 22 -13.91 2.73 12.81
N GLN A 23 -14.85 3.26 12.03
CA GLN A 23 -15.85 4.21 12.52
C GLN A 23 -17.05 3.43 13.06
N VAL A 24 -17.55 3.85 14.22
CA VAL A 24 -18.74 3.23 14.82
C VAL A 24 -19.97 3.57 13.97
N VAL A 25 -20.66 2.54 13.49
CA VAL A 25 -21.95 2.67 12.81
C VAL A 25 -23.07 2.44 13.82
N SER A 26 -24.09 3.30 13.82
CA SER A 26 -25.28 3.16 14.67
C SER A 26 -26.35 2.37 13.94
N TYR A 27 -26.77 1.23 14.50
CA TYR A 27 -27.88 0.42 13.97
C TYR A 27 -29.14 0.58 14.82
N LYS A 28 -30.31 0.33 14.22
CA LYS A 28 -31.61 0.41 14.90
C LYS A 28 -31.64 -0.51 16.13
N ASN A 29 -32.23 -0.04 17.22
CA ASN A 29 -32.40 -0.74 18.51
C ASN A 29 -31.08 -1.04 19.26
N THR A 30 -29.93 -0.56 18.78
CA THR A 30 -28.67 -0.70 19.52
C THR A 30 -28.60 0.25 20.71
N LYS A 31 -27.76 -0.06 21.70
CA LYS A 31 -27.45 0.86 22.81
C LYS A 31 -26.94 2.21 22.27
N ILE A 32 -26.09 2.18 21.25
CA ILE A 32 -25.53 3.37 20.60
C ILE A 32 -26.64 4.25 20.03
N GLU A 33 -27.59 3.68 19.29
CA GLU A 33 -28.72 4.45 18.77
C GLU A 33 -29.59 5.02 19.90
N ARG A 34 -29.88 4.22 20.94
CA ARG A 34 -30.67 4.68 22.09
C ARG A 34 -30.01 5.85 22.80
N GLU A 35 -28.72 5.78 23.06
CA GLU A 35 -27.95 6.88 23.67
C GLU A 35 -27.91 8.11 22.76
N GLN A 36 -27.70 7.93 21.45
CA GLN A 36 -27.79 9.03 20.48
C GLN A 36 -29.19 9.66 20.42
N ARG A 37 -30.26 8.87 20.55
CA ARG A 37 -31.66 9.36 20.59
C ARG A 37 -32.00 10.08 21.89
N LYS A 38 -31.53 9.59 23.05
CA LYS A 38 -31.69 10.28 24.35
C LYS A 38 -31.06 11.67 24.30
N ASN A 39 -29.84 11.77 23.78
CA ASN A 39 -29.14 13.05 23.60
C ASN A 39 -29.86 14.00 22.63
N ARG A 40 -30.71 13.49 21.73
CA ARG A 40 -31.53 14.28 20.79
C ARG A 40 -32.84 14.82 21.39
N LYS A 41 -33.43 14.15 22.39
CA LYS A 41 -34.78 14.45 22.89
C LYS A 41 -34.88 15.70 23.79
N GLY A 42 -33.77 16.26 24.29
CA GLY A 42 -33.80 17.47 25.15
C GLY A 42 -33.62 18.81 24.41
N LYS A 43 -33.69 18.81 23.07
CA LYS A 43 -32.93 19.75 22.24
C LYS A 43 -33.66 20.08 20.92
N GLN A 44 -34.86 20.66 20.99
CA GLN A 44 -35.77 20.87 19.83
C GLN A 44 -35.25 21.91 18.81
N SER A 45 -34.47 22.90 19.25
CA SER A 45 -33.77 23.88 18.37
C SER A 45 -32.46 23.36 17.75
N GLN A 46 -32.14 22.06 17.92
CA GLN A 46 -30.76 21.56 17.80
C GLN A 46 -30.47 20.61 16.64
N ARG A 47 -31.35 20.52 15.63
CA ARG A 47 -31.02 19.83 14.37
C ARG A 47 -29.68 20.31 13.80
N LYS A 48 -29.43 21.63 13.84
CA LYS A 48 -28.14 22.25 13.42
C LYS A 48 -26.97 21.79 14.31
N HIS A 49 -27.12 21.79 15.63
CA HIS A 49 -26.09 21.34 16.58
C HIS A 49 -25.77 19.85 16.49
N ILE A 50 -26.76 18.98 16.27
CA ILE A 50 -26.56 17.52 16.13
C ILE A 50 -25.79 17.20 14.83
N ILE A 51 -26.11 17.90 13.74
CA ILE A 51 -25.37 17.79 12.47
C ILE A 51 -23.93 18.31 12.66
N LEU A 52 -23.75 19.42 13.38
CA LEU A 52 -22.44 19.97 13.72
C LEU A 52 -21.62 19.05 14.63
N GLU A 53 -22.23 18.39 15.63
CA GLU A 53 -21.53 17.44 16.50
C GLU A 53 -21.19 16.14 15.78
N LYS A 54 -22.12 15.59 14.98
CA LYS A 54 -21.85 14.43 14.12
C LYS A 54 -20.70 14.73 13.16
N SER A 55 -20.72 15.91 12.54
CA SER A 55 -19.62 16.34 11.66
C SER A 55 -18.31 16.60 12.43
N LYS A 56 -18.34 17.08 13.68
CA LYS A 56 -17.14 17.23 14.52
C LYS A 56 -16.51 15.88 14.88
N VAL A 57 -17.32 14.89 15.27
CA VAL A 57 -16.85 13.53 15.58
C VAL A 57 -16.30 12.86 14.33
N GLU A 58 -16.97 13.00 13.20
CA GLU A 58 -16.53 12.51 11.90
C GLU A 58 -15.23 13.17 11.44
N LYS A 59 -15.13 14.50 11.51
CA LYS A 59 -13.88 15.24 11.23
C LYS A 59 -12.74 14.80 12.14
N ARG A 60 -13.02 14.59 13.42
CA ARG A 60 -12.03 14.06 14.38
C ARG A 60 -11.60 12.64 14.03
N PHE A 61 -12.53 11.77 13.64
CA PHE A 61 -12.22 10.41 13.18
C PHE A 61 -11.33 10.44 11.94
N ILE A 62 -11.70 11.21 10.91
CA ILE A 62 -10.92 11.37 9.67
C ILE A 62 -9.52 11.88 9.99
N TYR A 63 -9.41 12.94 10.80
CA TYR A 63 -8.12 13.50 11.22
C TYR A 63 -7.22 12.44 11.88
N TYR A 64 -7.71 11.71 12.88
CA TYR A 64 -6.89 10.71 13.57
C TYR A 64 -6.61 9.48 12.71
N ARG A 65 -7.56 9.06 11.88
CA ARG A 65 -7.37 7.97 10.92
C ARG A 65 -6.22 8.30 9.97
N ASP A 66 -6.25 9.48 9.36
CA ASP A 66 -5.26 9.89 8.37
C ASP A 66 -3.90 10.15 9.03
N LYS A 67 -3.90 10.73 10.24
CA LYS A 67 -2.68 10.90 11.04
C LYS A 67 -2.01 9.57 11.37
N ILE A 68 -2.79 8.58 11.84
CA ILE A 68 -2.26 7.24 12.13
C ILE A 68 -1.74 6.59 10.85
N ARG A 69 -2.49 6.68 9.74
CA ARG A 69 -2.05 6.07 8.47
C ARG A 69 -0.73 6.65 7.96
N LYS A 70 -0.58 7.98 8.00
CA LYS A 70 0.61 8.67 7.49
C LYS A 70 1.83 8.48 8.39
N GLU A 71 1.66 8.64 9.70
CA GLU A 71 2.80 8.69 10.63
C GLU A 71 3.15 7.32 11.22
N ILE A 72 2.16 6.44 11.38
CA ILE A 72 2.34 5.14 12.06
C ILE A 72 2.28 3.99 11.05
N ASP A 73 1.16 3.78 10.35
CA ASP A 73 0.99 2.61 9.47
C ASP A 73 2.07 2.60 8.38
N HIS A 74 2.33 3.74 7.74
CA HIS A 74 3.34 3.84 6.69
C HIS A 74 4.76 3.58 7.21
N THR A 75 5.07 4.01 8.43
CA THR A 75 6.37 3.72 9.07
C THR A 75 6.50 2.22 9.38
N PHE A 76 5.44 1.60 9.91
CA PHE A 76 5.43 0.15 10.11
C PHE A 76 5.54 -0.62 8.79
N LEU A 77 4.87 -0.17 7.74
CA LEU A 77 4.92 -0.80 6.42
C LEU A 77 6.37 -0.84 5.90
N LYS A 78 7.07 0.30 5.94
CA LYS A 78 8.48 0.40 5.52
C LYS A 78 9.41 -0.51 6.32
N LYS A 79 9.19 -0.60 7.63
CA LYS A 79 10.03 -1.44 8.52
C LYS A 79 9.75 -2.94 8.37
N ASN A 80 8.48 -3.33 8.18
CA ASN A 80 8.11 -4.74 7.99
C ASN A 80 8.49 -5.25 6.58
N PHE A 81 8.51 -4.37 5.58
CA PHE A 81 8.71 -4.72 4.18
C PHE A 81 9.77 -3.84 3.50
N PRO A 82 11.05 -3.88 3.90
CA PRO A 82 12.09 -3.07 3.27
C PRO A 82 12.18 -3.27 1.74
N ILE A 83 12.61 -2.23 1.03
CA ILE A 83 12.94 -2.32 -0.41
C ILE A 83 14.06 -3.35 -0.60
N GLY A 84 13.97 -4.14 -1.68
CA GLY A 84 14.92 -5.22 -1.97
C GLY A 84 14.57 -6.57 -1.36
N VAL A 85 13.60 -6.62 -0.44
CA VAL A 85 13.12 -7.91 0.08
C VAL A 85 12.36 -8.65 -1.01
N VAL A 86 12.66 -9.94 -1.16
CA VAL A 86 11.92 -10.85 -2.05
C VAL A 86 10.81 -11.53 -1.24
N LEU A 87 9.60 -11.53 -1.79
CA LEU A 87 8.45 -12.26 -1.27
C LEU A 87 8.16 -13.44 -2.20
N ASP A 88 8.12 -14.63 -1.61
CA ASP A 88 7.81 -15.87 -2.30
C ASP A 88 6.30 -16.16 -2.29
N GLU A 89 5.86 -17.05 -3.19
CA GLU A 89 4.48 -17.55 -3.28
C GLU A 89 3.42 -16.45 -3.34
N VAL A 90 3.70 -15.42 -4.14
CA VAL A 90 2.77 -14.31 -4.36
C VAL A 90 1.78 -14.69 -5.46
N ILE A 91 0.50 -14.73 -5.09
CA ILE A 91 -0.60 -15.10 -5.97
C ILE A 91 -1.24 -13.81 -6.49
N ILE A 92 -1.34 -13.70 -7.82
CA ILE A 92 -2.05 -12.60 -8.48
C ILE A 92 -3.55 -12.91 -8.47
N GLU A 93 -4.31 -12.14 -7.70
CA GLU A 93 -5.74 -12.37 -7.47
C GLU A 93 -6.64 -11.58 -8.42
N ALA A 94 -6.22 -10.37 -8.79
CA ALA A 94 -7.02 -9.47 -9.61
C ALA A 94 -6.16 -8.57 -10.49
N GLN A 95 -6.77 -7.99 -11.51
CA GLN A 95 -6.15 -7.00 -12.38
C GLN A 95 -6.99 -5.74 -12.42
N ASN A 96 -6.33 -4.62 -12.15
CA ASN A 96 -6.86 -3.29 -12.33
C ASN A 96 -6.15 -2.63 -13.52
N PRO A 97 -6.68 -1.52 -14.05
CA PRO A 97 -5.98 -0.75 -15.08
C PRO A 97 -4.58 -0.32 -14.62
N GLY A 98 -3.55 -0.88 -15.25
CA GLY A 98 -2.15 -0.55 -15.01
C GLY A 98 -1.43 -1.36 -13.92
N TYR A 99 -2.12 -2.17 -13.12
CA TYR A 99 -1.48 -3.01 -12.11
C TYR A 99 -2.30 -4.26 -11.75
N TYR A 100 -1.59 -5.32 -11.39
CA TYR A 100 -2.11 -6.50 -10.72
C TYR A 100 -2.19 -6.26 -9.22
N LEU A 101 -3.22 -6.85 -8.60
CA LEU A 101 -3.32 -7.01 -7.16
C LEU A 101 -2.93 -8.43 -6.80
N ALA A 102 -1.92 -8.55 -5.94
CA ALA A 102 -1.39 -9.82 -5.52
C ALA A 102 -1.21 -9.87 -4.00
N ARG A 103 -1.17 -11.08 -3.45
CA ARG A 103 -0.93 -11.34 -2.03
C ARG A 103 -0.09 -12.60 -1.85
N PRO A 104 0.85 -12.61 -0.89
CA PRO A 104 1.50 -13.84 -0.47
C PRO A 104 0.51 -14.72 0.29
N LEU A 105 0.83 -16.00 0.42
CA LEU A 105 0.14 -16.90 1.36
C LEU A 105 0.43 -16.48 2.80
N GLY A 106 -0.60 -16.40 3.64
CA GLY A 106 -0.45 -16.08 5.06
C GLY A 106 -1.73 -15.60 5.73
N SER A 107 -1.71 -15.46 7.07
CA SER A 107 -2.90 -15.08 7.86
C SER A 107 -3.29 -13.60 7.71
N TYR A 108 -2.32 -12.72 7.45
CA TYR A 108 -2.54 -11.28 7.24
C TYR A 108 -1.61 -10.74 6.13
N PRO A 109 -1.78 -11.20 4.89
CA PRO A 109 -0.89 -10.83 3.81
C PRO A 109 -1.11 -9.37 3.43
N ILE A 110 -0.01 -8.69 3.09
CA ILE A 110 -0.04 -7.32 2.59
C ILE A 110 -0.50 -7.33 1.11
N THR A 111 -1.25 -6.32 0.71
CA THR A 111 -1.59 -6.13 -0.70
C THR A 111 -0.36 -5.65 -1.46
N ILE A 112 -0.04 -6.35 -2.54
CA ILE A 112 1.07 -6.07 -3.44
C ILE A 112 0.47 -5.55 -4.76
N LYS A 113 1.04 -4.46 -5.26
CA LYS A 113 0.75 -3.93 -6.60
C LYS A 113 1.94 -4.24 -7.50
N ILE A 114 1.67 -4.97 -8.58
CA ILE A 114 2.66 -5.30 -9.61
C ILE A 114 2.22 -4.63 -10.91
N PRO A 115 3.04 -3.81 -11.57
CA PRO A 115 2.67 -3.18 -12.85
C PRO A 115 2.25 -4.21 -13.90
N THR A 116 1.21 -3.92 -14.69
CA THR A 116 0.71 -4.86 -15.73
C THR A 116 1.63 -4.98 -16.93
N ASP A 117 2.59 -4.07 -17.07
CA ASP A 117 3.62 -4.10 -18.10
C ASP A 117 4.92 -4.77 -17.61
N ASP A 118 4.88 -5.45 -16.46
CA ASP A 118 5.81 -6.52 -16.13
C ASP A 118 5.35 -7.80 -16.84
N LEU A 119 6.05 -8.18 -17.91
CA LEU A 119 5.67 -9.33 -18.73
C LEU A 119 5.79 -10.65 -17.96
N GLN A 120 6.76 -10.79 -17.07
CA GLN A 120 6.92 -12.01 -16.27
C GLN A 120 5.76 -12.19 -15.28
N ALA A 121 5.30 -11.10 -14.65
CA ALA A 121 4.10 -11.13 -13.81
C ALA A 121 2.83 -11.44 -14.62
N THR A 122 2.75 -10.95 -15.85
CA THR A 122 1.66 -11.23 -16.79
C THR A 122 1.61 -12.72 -17.14
N GLU A 123 2.76 -13.31 -17.48
CA GLU A 123 2.91 -14.75 -17.74
C GLU A 123 2.51 -15.59 -16.52
N ALA A 124 2.96 -15.22 -15.31
CA ALA A 124 2.61 -15.91 -14.08
C ALA A 124 1.09 -15.92 -13.84
N LYS A 125 0.44 -14.77 -14.05
CA LYS A 125 -1.02 -14.66 -13.95
C LYS A 125 -1.73 -15.56 -14.97
N GLN A 126 -1.33 -15.50 -16.24
CA GLN A 126 -1.96 -16.28 -17.32
C GLN A 126 -1.86 -17.78 -17.07
N ASN A 127 -0.73 -18.23 -16.52
CA ASN A 127 -0.49 -19.62 -16.19
C ASN A 127 -1.10 -20.05 -14.84
N GLY A 128 -1.72 -19.12 -14.10
CA GLY A 128 -2.30 -19.40 -12.78
C GLY A 128 -1.28 -19.82 -11.72
N ARG A 129 -0.02 -19.41 -11.87
CA ARG A 129 1.08 -19.82 -10.98
C ARG A 129 1.44 -18.70 -10.00
N PRO A 130 1.78 -19.03 -8.74
CA PRO A 130 2.43 -18.08 -7.85
C PRO A 130 3.75 -17.59 -8.46
N CYS A 131 4.12 -16.35 -8.15
CA CYS A 131 5.38 -15.74 -8.57
C CYS A 131 6.18 -15.26 -7.35
N ARG A 132 7.47 -15.01 -7.57
CA ARG A 132 8.31 -14.31 -6.62
C ARG A 132 8.36 -12.84 -7.02
N VAL A 133 8.37 -11.96 -6.04
CA VAL A 133 8.39 -10.51 -6.30
C VAL A 133 9.38 -9.83 -5.38
N VAL A 134 10.03 -8.78 -5.89
CA VAL A 134 10.92 -7.94 -5.11
C VAL A 134 10.27 -6.60 -4.82
N ILE A 135 10.38 -6.14 -3.58
CA ILE A 135 9.74 -4.91 -3.13
C ILE A 135 10.51 -3.71 -3.66
N THR A 136 9.82 -2.83 -4.39
CA THR A 136 10.40 -1.64 -5.01
C THR A 136 9.91 -0.33 -4.39
N GLY A 137 8.77 -0.36 -3.69
CA GLY A 137 8.21 0.85 -3.12
C GLY A 137 6.99 0.65 -2.24
N PHE A 138 6.39 1.77 -1.83
CA PHE A 138 5.32 1.81 -0.85
C PHE A 138 4.21 2.76 -1.27
N GLU A 139 2.99 2.38 -0.94
CA GLU A 139 1.80 3.22 -1.01
C GLU A 139 1.26 3.48 0.41
N GLU A 140 0.02 3.96 0.53
CA GLU A 140 -0.61 4.20 1.83
C GLU A 140 -0.78 2.90 2.65
N ARG A 141 -1.19 1.79 2.01
CA ARG A 141 -1.52 0.51 2.67
C ARG A 141 -1.14 -0.73 1.83
N SER A 142 -0.37 -0.53 0.78
CA SER A 142 0.10 -1.59 -0.11
C SER A 142 1.57 -1.37 -0.41
N ILE A 143 2.23 -2.41 -0.87
CA ILE A 143 3.60 -2.33 -1.39
C ILE A 143 3.57 -2.37 -2.91
N GLN A 144 4.57 -1.76 -3.53
CA GLN A 144 4.85 -1.90 -4.95
C GLN A 144 5.97 -2.93 -5.11
N ALA A 145 5.85 -3.78 -6.12
CA ALA A 145 6.82 -4.82 -6.38
C ALA A 145 6.93 -5.13 -7.88
N LEU A 146 8.05 -5.72 -8.27
CA LEU A 146 8.31 -6.29 -9.59
C LEU A 146 8.54 -7.79 -9.47
N ASN A 147 8.36 -8.53 -10.57
CA ASN A 147 8.73 -9.94 -10.61
C ASN A 147 10.22 -10.12 -10.31
N TYR A 148 10.55 -11.19 -9.60
CA TYR A 148 11.92 -11.57 -9.28
C TYR A 148 12.26 -12.96 -9.85
N PRO A 149 13.39 -13.11 -10.59
CA PRO A 149 14.41 -12.11 -10.88
C PRO A 149 13.94 -10.98 -11.81
N VAL A 150 14.48 -9.78 -11.59
CA VAL A 150 14.13 -8.60 -12.40
C VAL A 150 14.84 -8.67 -13.75
N ASP A 151 14.06 -8.80 -14.82
CA ASP A 151 14.55 -8.72 -16.21
C ASP A 151 14.08 -7.41 -16.84
N LEU A 152 15.01 -6.45 -16.97
CA LEU A 152 14.72 -5.10 -17.48
C LEU A 152 14.12 -5.10 -18.89
N HIS A 153 14.43 -6.08 -19.74
CA HIS A 153 13.89 -6.17 -21.10
C HIS A 153 12.42 -6.58 -21.12
N LYS A 154 11.97 -7.26 -20.06
CA LYS A 154 10.59 -7.68 -19.87
C LYS A 154 9.76 -6.67 -19.08
N LEU A 155 10.33 -5.50 -18.76
CA LEU A 155 9.65 -4.42 -18.09
C LEU A 155 9.24 -3.34 -19.09
N GLY A 156 7.95 -3.01 -19.08
CA GLY A 156 7.45 -1.82 -19.74
C GLY A 156 7.79 -0.55 -18.97
N ARG A 157 7.39 0.59 -19.56
CA ARG A 157 7.65 1.92 -19.02
C ARG A 157 7.17 2.09 -17.58
N LYS A 158 5.94 1.71 -17.24
CA LYS A 158 5.39 1.90 -15.89
C LYS A 158 6.11 1.00 -14.88
N ALA A 159 6.49 -0.20 -15.28
CA ALA A 159 7.29 -1.09 -14.45
C ALA A 159 8.66 -0.48 -14.12
N LEU A 160 9.37 0.05 -15.13
CA LEU A 160 10.65 0.74 -14.94
C LEU A 160 10.54 1.99 -14.05
N GLU A 161 9.42 2.73 -14.13
CA GLU A 161 9.15 3.87 -13.24
C GLU A 161 9.05 3.48 -11.75
N THR A 162 8.82 2.19 -11.43
CA THR A 162 8.80 1.72 -10.04
C THR A 162 10.16 1.35 -9.49
N LEU A 163 11.21 1.30 -10.32
CA LEU A 163 12.55 0.97 -9.85
C LEU A 163 13.05 2.02 -8.84
N PRO A 164 13.54 1.60 -7.67
CA PRO A 164 14.12 2.52 -6.69
C PRO A 164 15.23 3.38 -7.29
N GLY A 165 15.18 4.69 -7.03
CA GLY A 165 16.23 5.61 -7.48
C GLY A 165 16.09 6.13 -8.91
N LEU A 166 15.17 5.61 -9.73
CA LEU A 166 14.89 6.15 -11.06
C LEU A 166 13.81 7.23 -11.03
N SER A 167 14.10 8.37 -11.65
CA SER A 167 13.07 9.35 -11.99
C SER A 167 12.24 8.91 -13.20
N LYS A 168 11.04 9.47 -13.36
CA LYS A 168 10.21 9.21 -14.55
C LYS A 168 10.92 9.48 -15.87
N LYS A 169 11.78 10.50 -15.93
CA LYS A 169 12.56 10.82 -17.14
C LYS A 169 13.59 9.74 -17.42
N GLN A 170 14.32 9.31 -16.39
CA GLN A 170 15.31 8.24 -16.51
C GLN A 170 14.66 6.90 -16.88
N ALA A 171 13.48 6.58 -16.34
CA ALA A 171 12.76 5.36 -16.69
C ALA A 171 12.32 5.35 -18.17
N VAL A 172 11.89 6.50 -18.71
CA VAL A 172 11.54 6.64 -20.13
C VAL A 172 12.77 6.52 -21.03
N ASP A 173 13.86 7.18 -20.66
CA ASP A 173 15.13 7.08 -21.39
C ASP A 173 15.65 5.63 -21.42
N LEU A 174 15.66 4.97 -20.25
CA LEU A 174 16.04 3.58 -20.11
C LEU A 174 15.16 2.65 -20.97
N PHE A 175 13.84 2.85 -20.98
CA PHE A 175 12.93 2.09 -21.82
C PHE A 175 13.27 2.20 -23.31
N LEU A 176 13.56 3.41 -23.80
CA LEU A 176 13.94 3.64 -25.20
C LEU A 176 15.28 2.98 -25.54
N ARG A 177 16.28 3.12 -24.64
CA ARG A 177 17.61 2.52 -24.82
C ARG A 177 17.57 0.99 -24.79
N LEU A 178 16.75 0.40 -23.93
CA LEU A 178 16.52 -1.05 -23.89
C LEU A 178 15.90 -1.55 -25.20
N GLY A 179 14.90 -0.84 -25.74
CA GLY A 179 14.31 -1.15 -27.05
C GLY A 179 15.28 -1.06 -28.22
N GLN A 180 16.36 -0.27 -28.09
CA GLN A 180 17.43 -0.14 -29.08
C GLN A 180 18.63 -1.07 -28.79
N ASN A 181 18.56 -1.94 -27.78
CA ASN A 181 19.67 -2.80 -27.32
C ASN A 181 20.96 -2.02 -27.00
N GLN A 182 20.84 -0.77 -26.52
CA GLN A 182 21.98 0.11 -26.20
C GLN A 182 22.44 0.03 -24.73
N VAL A 183 21.90 -0.89 -23.95
CA VAL A 183 22.22 -1.04 -22.52
C VAL A 183 23.03 -2.31 -22.32
N SER A 184 24.28 -2.15 -21.88
CA SER A 184 25.18 -3.26 -21.60
C SER A 184 24.76 -4.04 -20.35
N ASP A 185 25.13 -5.31 -20.24
CA ASP A 185 24.81 -6.13 -19.07
C ASP A 185 25.44 -5.60 -17.77
N ALA A 186 26.63 -4.97 -17.88
CA ALA A 186 27.28 -4.30 -16.75
C ALA A 186 26.46 -3.10 -16.26
N GLU A 187 25.88 -2.31 -17.18
CA GLU A 187 25.01 -1.19 -16.83
C GLU A 187 23.71 -1.67 -16.18
N LYS A 188 23.12 -2.78 -16.68
CA LYS A 188 21.93 -3.39 -16.07
C LYS A 188 22.22 -3.87 -14.64
N ALA A 189 23.34 -4.57 -14.44
CA ALA A 189 23.75 -5.03 -13.12
C ALA A 189 23.99 -3.86 -12.16
N ALA A 190 24.62 -2.79 -12.64
CA ALA A 190 24.82 -1.57 -11.85
C ALA A 190 23.49 -0.92 -11.46
N LEU A 191 22.52 -0.84 -12.37
CA LEU A 191 21.20 -0.29 -12.09
C LEU A 191 20.43 -1.10 -11.04
N LEU A 192 20.45 -2.43 -11.14
CA LEU A 192 19.79 -3.32 -10.16
C LEU A 192 20.48 -3.23 -8.79
N HIS A 193 21.82 -3.25 -8.76
CA HIS A 193 22.59 -3.11 -7.53
C HIS A 193 22.38 -1.74 -6.86
N GLN A 194 22.34 -0.65 -7.62
CA GLN A 194 22.01 0.69 -7.09
C GLN A 194 20.57 0.77 -6.57
N SER A 195 19.66 0.02 -7.19
CA SER A 195 18.26 -0.07 -6.79
C SER A 195 18.04 -0.97 -5.57
N THR A 196 19.08 -1.62 -5.05
CA THR A 196 18.99 -2.62 -3.96
C THR A 196 18.12 -3.83 -4.37
N LEU A 197 18.13 -4.22 -5.65
CA LEU A 197 17.34 -5.31 -6.25
C LEU A 197 18.21 -6.43 -6.81
#